data_AF-A0A2U8W1J7-F1
#
_entry.id   AF-A0A2U8W1J7-F1
#
_cell.length_a   1.000
_cell.length_b   1.000
_cell.length_c   1.000
_cell.angle_alpha   90.00
_cell.angle_beta   90.00
_cell.angle_gamma   90.00
#
_symmetry.space_group_name_H-M   'P 1'
#
loop_
_entity.id
_entity.type
_entity.pdbx_description
1 polymer ?
#
loop_
_entity_poly.entity_id
_entity_poly.type
_entity_poly.pdbx_seq_one_letter_code
_entity_poly.pdbx_strand_id
1 'polypeptide(L)'
;MPGGFRQAVEESVLPMLRPLDSWEKALAFLRGHQPTDLTRGWRWHLVTAVALGELDAARDLWRERGHLYCKGEVMHDPRDQVLYDRYCEIGEPLMADDWASLARILHRWEAENVRGTAIEPYWAPTPFPLEREF
;
A
#
# COMPACT_ATOMS: atom_id res chain seq x y z
N MET A 1 23.08 -26.47 13.81
CA MET A 1 23.79 -25.17 13.86
C MET A 1 22.78 -24.05 14.09
N PRO A 2 22.37 -23.79 15.35
CA PRO A 2 21.51 -22.66 15.66
C PRO A 2 22.37 -21.39 15.74
N GLY A 3 22.44 -20.64 14.63
CA GLY A 3 23.25 -19.41 14.52
C GLY A 3 23.28 -18.84 13.10
N GLY A 4 23.22 -19.69 12.08
CA GLY A 4 23.37 -19.26 10.68
C GLY A 4 22.28 -18.30 10.19
N PHE A 5 21.00 -18.53 10.54
CA PHE A 5 19.92 -17.65 10.09
C PHE A 5 20.01 -16.25 10.71
N ARG A 6 20.16 -16.16 12.04
CA ARG A 6 20.25 -14.88 12.74
C ARG A 6 21.46 -14.08 12.26
N GLN A 7 22.61 -14.73 12.17
CA GLN A 7 23.83 -14.09 11.66
C GLN A 7 23.66 -13.60 10.22
N ALA A 8 23.08 -14.41 9.34
CA ALA A 8 22.79 -13.99 7.96
C ALA A 8 21.82 -12.80 7.90
N VAL A 9 20.80 -12.78 8.76
CA VAL A 9 19.89 -11.63 8.87
C VAL A 9 20.65 -10.38 9.33
N GLU A 10 21.46 -10.49 10.38
CA GLU A 10 22.19 -9.36 10.96
C GLU A 10 23.28 -8.81 10.02
N GLU A 11 23.99 -9.68 9.30
CA GLU A 11 25.12 -9.30 8.45
C GLU A 11 24.73 -8.94 7.01
N SER A 12 23.65 -9.52 6.48
CA SER A 12 23.28 -9.34 5.06
C SER A 12 21.95 -8.63 4.87
N VAL A 13 20.92 -8.98 5.65
CA VAL A 13 19.56 -8.49 5.43
C VAL A 13 19.35 -7.13 6.10
N LEU A 14 19.73 -6.97 7.37
CA LEU A 14 19.55 -5.71 8.09
C LEU A 14 20.30 -4.54 7.42
N PRO A 15 21.55 -4.68 6.95
CA PRO A 15 22.23 -3.59 6.24
C PRO A 15 21.50 -3.16 4.95
N MET A 16 20.81 -4.09 4.28
CA MET A 16 19.99 -3.79 3.11
C MET A 16 18.68 -3.09 3.47
N LEU A 17 18.04 -3.48 4.58
CA LEU A 17 16.74 -2.92 5.00
C LEU A 17 16.87 -1.59 5.74
N ARG A 18 17.95 -1.37 6.50
CA ARG A 18 18.15 -0.15 7.31
C ARG A 18 18.04 1.16 6.52
N PRO A 19 18.55 1.27 5.27
CA PRO A 19 18.37 2.47 4.46
C PRO A 19 16.92 2.75 4.04
N LEU A 20 16.03 1.76 4.11
CA LEU A 20 14.62 1.86 3.71
C LEU A 20 13.76 2.46 4.85
N ASP A 21 14.21 3.59 5.39
CA ASP A 21 13.66 4.26 6.58
C ASP A 21 12.48 5.20 6.29
N SER A 22 11.99 5.22 5.05
CA SER A 22 10.94 6.10 4.56
C SER A 22 10.16 5.45 3.43
N TRP A 23 8.89 5.86 3.26
CA TRP A 23 8.00 5.36 2.21
C TRP A 23 8.61 5.52 0.81
N GLU A 24 9.21 6.68 0.55
CA GLU A 24 9.83 7.03 -0.73
C GLU A 24 10.99 6.07 -1.05
N LYS A 25 11.90 5.84 -0.09
CA LYS A 25 13.03 4.92 -0.28
C LYS A 25 12.59 3.47 -0.41
N ALA A 26 11.63 3.04 0.41
CA ALA A 26 11.08 1.68 0.35
C ALA A 26 10.40 1.40 -0.99
N LEU A 27 9.58 2.34 -1.49
CA LEU A 27 8.88 2.18 -2.77
C LEU A 27 9.81 2.33 -3.96
N ALA A 28 10.79 3.24 -3.92
CA ALA A 28 11.82 3.32 -4.95
C ALA A 28 12.63 2.02 -5.05
N PHE A 29 12.98 1.43 -3.90
CA PHE A 29 13.62 0.12 -3.84
C PHE A 29 12.73 -0.95 -4.50
N LEU A 30 11.45 -1.06 -4.12
CA LEU A 30 10.55 -2.06 -4.70
C LEU A 30 10.32 -1.88 -6.21
N ARG A 31 10.19 -0.62 -6.68
CA ARG A 31 10.02 -0.29 -8.11
C ARG A 31 11.29 -0.57 -8.93
N GLY A 32 12.47 -0.48 -8.32
CA GLY A 32 13.76 -0.74 -8.98
C GLY A 32 14.14 -2.21 -9.11
N HIS A 33 13.37 -3.14 -8.54
CA HIS A 33 13.62 -4.58 -8.59
C HIS A 33 12.67 -5.30 -9.54
N GLN A 34 13.02 -6.53 -9.90
CA GLN A 34 12.19 -7.38 -10.76
C GLN A 34 10.75 -7.48 -10.19
N PRO A 35 9.71 -7.29 -11.02
CA PRO A 35 8.34 -7.33 -10.54
C PRO A 35 8.00 -8.69 -9.92
N THR A 36 7.60 -8.64 -8.65
CA THR A 36 6.99 -9.78 -7.96
C THR A 36 5.50 -9.81 -8.26
N ASP A 37 4.80 -10.88 -7.90
CA ASP A 37 3.33 -10.93 -8.05
C ASP A 37 2.63 -9.79 -7.28
N LEU A 38 3.24 -9.32 -6.19
CA LEU A 38 2.77 -8.17 -5.41
C LEU A 38 2.90 -6.84 -6.20
N THR A 39 4.04 -6.61 -6.86
CA THR A 39 4.35 -5.35 -7.54
C THR A 39 3.94 -5.33 -9.02
N ARG A 40 3.44 -6.45 -9.56
CA ARG A 40 3.02 -6.57 -10.97
C ARG A 40 1.64 -5.95 -11.23
N GLY A 41 0.79 -5.85 -10.21
CA GLY A 41 -0.59 -5.40 -10.35
C GLY A 41 -0.73 -3.88 -10.38
N TRP A 42 -1.51 -3.34 -11.32
CA TRP A 42 -1.82 -1.90 -11.38
C TRP A 42 -2.46 -1.36 -10.08
N ARG A 43 -3.19 -2.21 -9.34
CA ARG A 43 -3.77 -1.89 -8.02
C ARG A 43 -2.70 -1.51 -6.99
N TRP A 44 -1.57 -2.21 -7.01
CA TRP A 44 -0.44 -1.90 -6.14
C TRP A 44 0.17 -0.54 -6.52
N HIS A 45 0.31 -0.28 -7.82
CA HIS A 45 0.77 1.02 -8.31
C HIS A 45 -0.19 2.17 -7.95
N LEU A 46 -1.50 1.94 -8.04
CA LEU A 46 -2.52 2.91 -7.61
C LEU A 46 -2.35 3.28 -6.13
N VAL A 47 -2.35 2.28 -5.24
CA VAL A 47 -2.28 2.53 -3.79
C VAL A 47 -0.96 3.18 -3.39
N THR A 48 0.15 2.76 -4.00
CA THR A 48 1.46 3.36 -3.71
C THR A 48 1.58 4.78 -4.25
N ALA A 49 0.99 5.09 -5.41
CA ALA A 49 0.91 6.46 -5.91
C ALA A 49 0.08 7.35 -4.97
N VAL A 50 -1.07 6.87 -4.51
CA VAL A 50 -1.89 7.59 -3.51
C VAL A 50 -1.10 7.82 -2.22
N ALA A 51 -0.45 6.79 -1.68
CA ALA A 51 0.34 6.89 -0.44
C ALA A 51 1.49 7.92 -0.54
N LEU A 52 2.13 8.00 -1.71
CA LEU A 52 3.20 8.95 -1.99
C LEU A 52 2.71 10.38 -2.29
N GLY A 53 1.40 10.59 -2.45
CA GLY A 53 0.85 11.85 -2.94
C GLY A 53 1.01 12.08 -4.45
N GLU A 54 1.39 11.05 -5.22
CA GLU A 54 1.49 11.07 -6.69
C GLU A 54 0.08 11.01 -7.33
N LEU A 55 -0.83 11.93 -6.96
CA LEU A 55 -2.26 11.82 -7.30
C LEU A 55 -2.55 11.91 -8.80
N ASP A 56 -1.74 12.63 -9.58
CA ASP A 56 -1.88 12.65 -11.04
C ASP A 56 -1.71 11.25 -11.64
N ALA A 57 -0.65 10.54 -11.24
CA ALA A 57 -0.40 9.18 -11.68
C ALA A 57 -1.50 8.21 -11.18
N ALA A 58 -1.97 8.39 -9.95
CA ALA A 58 -3.09 7.62 -9.42
C ALA A 58 -4.38 7.86 -10.21
N ARG A 59 -4.69 9.11 -10.57
CA ARG A 59 -5.86 9.47 -11.39
C ARG A 59 -5.79 8.88 -12.78
N ASP A 60 -4.61 8.88 -13.42
CA ASP A 60 -4.45 8.27 -14.73
C ASP A 60 -4.70 6.76 -14.71
N LEU A 61 -4.16 6.05 -13.71
CA LEU A 61 -4.45 4.64 -13.48
C LEU A 61 -5.94 4.40 -13.23
N TRP A 62 -6.58 5.24 -12.41
CA TRP A 62 -8.00 5.12 -12.10
C TRP A 62 -8.89 5.42 -13.31
N ARG A 63 -8.54 6.38 -14.17
CA ARG A 63 -9.29 6.64 -15.41
C ARG A 63 -9.22 5.46 -16.37
N GLU A 64 -8.07 4.81 -16.48
CA GLU A 64 -7.91 3.64 -17.37
C GLU A 64 -8.68 2.42 -16.86
N ARG A 65 -8.63 2.14 -15.55
CA ARG A 65 -9.06 0.84 -14.98
C ARG A 65 -10.20 0.92 -13.96
N GLY A 66 -10.53 2.11 -13.48
CA GLY A 66 -11.55 2.32 -12.44
C GLY A 66 -12.95 1.89 -12.85
N HIS A 67 -13.24 1.87 -14.16
CA HIS A 67 -14.50 1.33 -14.69
C HIS A 67 -14.72 -0.16 -14.37
N LEU A 68 -13.68 -0.88 -13.95
CA LEU A 68 -13.79 -2.27 -13.48
C LEU A 68 -14.36 -2.36 -12.06
N TYR A 69 -14.52 -1.23 -11.36
CA TYR A 69 -14.96 -1.14 -9.96
C TYR A 69 -16.31 -0.44 -9.85
N CYS A 70 -17.33 -1.24 -9.59
CA CYS A 70 -18.70 -0.80 -9.41
C CYS A 70 -19.14 -1.12 -7.97
N LYS A 71 -19.43 -0.08 -7.20
CA LYS A 71 -19.88 -0.26 -5.81
C LYS A 71 -21.15 -1.10 -5.76
N GLY A 72 -21.13 -2.17 -4.97
CA GLY A 72 -22.26 -3.10 -4.80
C GLY A 72 -22.25 -4.28 -5.77
N GLU A 73 -21.25 -4.39 -6.66
CA GLU A 73 -21.05 -5.58 -7.48
C GLU A 73 -20.67 -6.77 -6.57
N VAL A 74 -21.30 -7.93 -6.82
CA VAL A 74 -21.05 -9.15 -6.04
C VAL A 74 -20.04 -10.02 -6.77
N MET A 75 -18.88 -10.20 -6.17
CA MET A 75 -17.81 -11.05 -6.69
C MET A 75 -18.15 -12.53 -6.51
N HIS A 76 -17.67 -13.36 -7.44
CA HIS A 76 -17.88 -14.81 -7.37
C HIS A 76 -17.18 -15.46 -6.16
N ASP A 77 -15.95 -15.03 -5.85
CA ASP A 77 -15.22 -15.46 -4.67
C ASP A 77 -15.41 -14.43 -3.53
N PRO A 78 -15.96 -14.81 -2.38
CA PRO A 78 -16.08 -13.92 -1.22
C PRO A 78 -14.74 -13.34 -0.74
N ARG A 79 -13.61 -14.02 -1.01
CA ARG A 79 -12.27 -13.51 -0.67
C ARG A 79 -11.87 -12.33 -1.55
N ASP A 80 -12.33 -12.32 -2.80
CA ASP A 80 -12.09 -11.22 -3.72
C ASP A 80 -13.01 -10.02 -3.43
N GLN A 81 -14.20 -10.26 -2.86
CA GLN A 81 -15.15 -9.20 -2.48
C GLN A 81 -14.50 -8.15 -1.59
N VAL A 82 -13.79 -8.57 -0.53
CA VAL A 82 -13.17 -7.64 0.43
C VAL A 82 -12.16 -6.73 -0.25
N LEU A 83 -11.32 -7.30 -1.13
CA LEU A 83 -10.36 -6.50 -1.89
C LEU A 83 -11.07 -5.59 -2.88
N TYR A 84 -12.08 -6.10 -3.59
CA TYR A 84 -12.86 -5.33 -4.55
C TYR A 84 -13.53 -4.10 -3.91
N ASP A 85 -14.21 -4.30 -2.78
CA ASP A 85 -14.89 -3.25 -2.03
C ASP A 85 -13.89 -2.19 -1.56
N ARG A 86 -12.72 -2.60 -1.05
CA ARG A 86 -11.64 -1.67 -0.67
C ARG A 86 -11.26 -0.76 -1.84
N TYR A 87 -10.94 -1.31 -3.01
CA TYR A 87 -10.57 -0.48 -4.17
C TYR A 87 -11.70 0.45 -4.62
N CYS A 88 -12.98 0.08 -4.44
CA CYS A 88 -14.10 0.98 -4.73
C CYS A 88 -14.11 2.23 -3.83
N GLU A 89 -13.49 2.20 -2.65
CA GLU A 89 -13.44 3.34 -1.73
C GLU A 89 -12.46 4.44 -2.20
N ILE A 90 -11.50 4.12 -3.07
CA ILE A 90 -10.48 5.08 -3.52
C ILE A 90 -11.04 6.06 -4.56
N GLY A 91 -11.89 5.58 -5.47
CA GLY A 91 -12.21 6.28 -6.70
C GLY A 91 -12.81 7.67 -6.50
N GLU A 92 -13.83 7.78 -5.66
CA GLU A 92 -14.51 9.07 -5.42
C GLU A 92 -13.58 10.09 -4.73
N PRO A 93 -12.91 9.78 -3.59
CA PRO A 93 -11.94 10.69 -2.98
C PRO A 93 -10.79 11.08 -3.93
N LEU A 94 -10.28 10.14 -4.72
CA LEU A 94 -9.19 10.38 -5.65
C LEU A 94 -9.59 11.36 -6.77
N MET A 95 -10.80 11.24 -7.29
CA MET A 95 -11.28 12.14 -8.34
C MET A 95 -11.71 13.51 -7.82
N ALA A 96 -12.03 13.60 -6.52
CA ALA A 96 -12.42 14.84 -5.85
C ALA A 96 -11.25 15.62 -5.24
N ASP A 97 -10.00 15.14 -5.38
CA ASP A 97 -8.83 15.67 -4.68
C ASP A 97 -9.02 15.76 -3.16
N ASP A 98 -9.75 14.78 -2.59
CA ASP A 98 -9.99 14.68 -1.15
C ASP A 98 -8.86 13.90 -0.46
N TRP A 99 -7.74 14.60 -0.27
CA TRP A 99 -6.53 14.08 0.36
C TRP A 99 -6.78 13.52 1.77
N ALA A 100 -7.64 14.18 2.55
CA ALA A 100 -7.95 13.77 3.90
C ALA A 100 -8.72 12.44 3.93
N SER A 101 -9.69 12.24 3.03
CA SER A 101 -10.38 10.96 2.90
C SER A 101 -9.45 9.86 2.42
N LEU A 102 -8.54 10.14 1.48
CA LEU A 102 -7.54 9.17 1.02
C LEU A 102 -6.62 8.74 2.17
N ALA A 103 -6.09 9.67 2.95
CA ALA A 103 -5.26 9.37 4.12
C ALA A 103 -6.03 8.49 5.13
N ARG A 104 -7.28 8.86 5.44
CA ARG A 104 -8.14 8.09 6.35
C ARG A 104 -8.39 6.66 5.86
N ILE A 105 -8.59 6.47 4.55
CA ILE A 105 -8.75 5.14 3.96
C ILE A 105 -7.48 4.32 4.17
N LEU A 106 -6.30 4.87 3.87
CA LEU A 106 -5.03 4.16 4.01
C LEU A 106 -4.71 3.81 5.46
N HIS A 107 -4.89 4.74 6.40
CA HIS A 107 -4.69 4.50 7.84
C HIS A 107 -5.59 3.38 8.35
N ARG A 108 -6.86 3.35 7.92
CA ARG A 108 -7.78 2.27 8.29
C ARG A 108 -7.30 0.92 7.73
N TRP A 109 -6.87 0.87 6.46
CA TRP A 109 -6.39 -0.38 5.87
C TRP A 109 -5.11 -0.88 6.53
N GLU A 110 -4.19 0.01 6.88
CA GLU A 110 -2.98 -0.32 7.63
C GLU A 110 -3.35 -0.93 9.00
N ALA A 111 -4.20 -0.26 9.76
CA ALA A 111 -4.65 -0.73 11.07
C ALA A 111 -5.37 -2.10 10.97
N GLU A 112 -6.18 -2.32 9.94
CA GLU A 112 -6.86 -3.60 9.69
C GLU A 112 -5.88 -4.73 9.37
N ASN A 113 -4.80 -4.46 8.63
CA ASN A 113 -3.79 -5.46 8.28
C ASN A 113 -2.94 -5.87 9.50
N VAL A 114 -2.78 -4.97 10.47
CA VAL A 114 -2.00 -5.22 11.68
C VAL A 114 -2.84 -5.90 12.77
N ARG A 115 -4.14 -5.63 12.82
CA ARG A 115 -5.04 -6.16 13.86
C ARG A 115 -4.98 -7.70 13.95
N GLY A 116 -4.80 -8.21 15.17
CA GLY A 116 -4.73 -9.64 15.48
C GLY A 116 -3.40 -10.30 15.14
N THR A 117 -2.40 -9.55 14.65
CA THR A 117 -1.08 -10.08 14.32
C THR A 117 -0.12 -9.96 15.50
N ALA A 118 0.98 -10.72 15.46
CA ALA A 118 2.04 -10.63 16.47
C ALA A 118 2.75 -9.26 16.51
N ILE A 119 2.61 -8.44 15.47
CA ILE A 119 3.23 -7.11 15.40
C ILE A 119 2.31 -6.00 15.96
N GLU A 120 1.03 -6.27 16.18
CA GLU A 120 0.06 -5.29 16.69
C GLU A 120 0.52 -4.55 17.95
N PRO A 121 1.12 -5.19 18.97
CA PRO A 121 1.59 -4.49 20.17
C PRO A 121 2.76 -3.52 19.93
N TYR A 122 3.44 -3.62 18.79
CA TYR A 122 4.62 -2.84 18.44
C TYR A 122 4.35 -1.82 17.34
N TRP A 123 3.16 -1.86 16.75
CA TRP A 123 2.79 -0.98 15.65
C TRP A 123 2.26 0.35 16.18
N ALA A 124 2.68 1.43 15.52
CA ALA A 124 2.11 2.76 15.67
C ALA A 124 1.87 3.32 14.26
N PRO A 125 0.74 3.98 14.01
CA PRO A 125 0.49 4.60 12.71
C PRO A 125 1.54 5.68 12.45
N THR A 126 2.02 5.74 11.21
CA THR A 126 2.95 6.77 10.75
C THR A 126 2.32 7.57 9.63
N PRO A 127 2.54 8.90 9.54
CA PRO A 127 1.98 9.68 8.46
C PRO A 127 2.45 9.17 7.09
N PHE A 128 1.53 9.05 6.15
CA PHE A 128 1.85 8.83 4.75
C PHE A 128 2.42 10.12 4.14
N PRO A 129 3.32 10.02 3.14
CA PRO A 129 3.82 11.21 2.43
C PRO A 129 2.72 12.12 1.87
N LEU A 130 1.57 11.56 1.45
CA LEU A 130 0.43 12.35 0.95
C LEU A 130 -0.11 13.37 1.97
N GLU A 131 0.11 13.14 3.27
CA GLU A 131 -0.34 14.02 4.36
C GLU A 131 0.55 15.27 4.53
N ARG A 132 1.63 15.40 3.73
CA ARG A 132 2.50 16.59 3.73
C ARG A 132 2.00 17.70 2.81
N GLU A 133 1.07 17.39 1.91
CA GLU A 133 0.65 18.26 0.81
C GLU A 133 -0.60 19.11 1.14
N PHE A 134 -1.17 19.01 2.35
CA PHE A 134 -2.36 19.75 2.78
C PHE A 134 -2.37 20.14 4.26
#